data_AF-A0A178MVM8-F1
#
_entry.id   AF-A0A178MVM8-F1
#
_cell.length_a   1.000
_cell.length_b   1.000
_cell.length_c   1.000
_cell.angle_alpha   90.00
_cell.angle_beta   90.00
_cell.angle_gamma   90.00
#
_symmetry.space_group_name_H-M   'P 1'
#
loop_
_entity.id
_entity.type
_entity.pdbx_description
1 polymer ?
#
loop_
_entity_poly.entity_id
_entity_poly.type
_entity_poly.pdbx_seq_one_letter_code
_entity_poly.pdbx_strand_id
1 'polypeptide(L)' 'METIMSYPLFDSGYILWAGDLDSRLKEQVGLSFRALGVDPRLLLRSYYDGCSVSAALSVIAARHGLDALAGA' A
#
# COMPACT_ATOMS: atom_id res chain seq x y z
N MET A 1 -19.55 -17.83 4.95
CA MET A 1 -18.39 -18.58 4.44
C MET A 1 -17.25 -17.58 4.34
N GLU A 2 -16.37 -17.55 5.33
CA GLU A 2 -15.14 -16.75 5.23
C GLU A 2 -14.20 -17.49 4.29
N THR A 3 -14.03 -16.97 3.07
CA THR A 3 -12.98 -17.40 2.16
C THR A 3 -11.64 -17.09 2.82
N ILE A 4 -10.96 -18.11 3.33
CA ILE A 4 -9.57 -18.02 3.75
C ILE A 4 -8.78 -17.68 2.48
N MET A 5 -8.49 -16.40 2.27
CA MET A 5 -7.63 -15.97 1.17
C MET A 5 -6.22 -16.44 1.47
N SER A 6 -5.89 -17.61 0.92
CA SER A 6 -4.55 -18.20 1.01
C SER A 6 -3.67 -17.50 -0.02
N TYR A 7 -3.02 -16.42 0.41
CA TYR A 7 -2.06 -15.72 -0.44
C TYR A 7 -0.77 -16.55 -0.55
N PRO A 8 -0.14 -16.63 -1.74
CA PRO A 8 1.15 -17.27 -1.87
C PRO A 8 2.17 -16.67 -0.89
N LEU A 9 2.92 -17.56 -0.23
CA LEU A 9 3.95 -17.19 0.76
C LEU A 9 5.06 -16.31 0.15
N PHE A 10 5.28 -16.44 -1.16
CA PHE A 10 6.22 -15.64 -1.92
C PHE A 10 5.51 -15.12 -3.18
N ASP A 11 5.12 -13.86 -3.14
CA ASP A 11 4.59 -13.15 -4.30
C ASP A 11 5.55 -12.01 -4.66
N SER A 12 6.40 -12.27 -5.66
CA SER A 12 7.37 -11.28 -6.13
C SER A 12 6.67 -10.03 -6.69
N GLY A 13 5.46 -10.16 -7.22
CA GLY A 13 4.66 -9.04 -7.70
C GLY A 13 4.22 -8.12 -6.57
N TYR A 14 3.72 -8.69 -5.48
CA TYR A 14 3.38 -7.97 -4.25
C TYR A 14 4.62 -7.32 -3.64
N ILE A 15 5.76 -8.02 -3.58
CA ILE A 15 7.01 -7.45 -3.04
C ILE A 15 7.43 -6.21 -3.83
N LEU A 16 7.39 -6.27 -5.16
CA LEU A 16 7.71 -5.13 -6.02
C LEU A 16 6.70 -4.00 -5.87
N TRP A 17 5.40 -4.33 -5.86
CA TRP A 17 4.31 -3.37 -5.70
C TRP A 17 4.38 -2.64 -4.35
N ALA A 18 4.59 -3.38 -3.26
CA ALA A 18 4.73 -2.81 -1.92
C ALA A 18 6.03 -2.01 -1.78
N GLY A 19 7.10 -2.42 -2.46
CA GLY A 19 8.37 -1.69 -2.51
C GLY A 19 8.25 -0.35 -3.24
N ASP A 20 7.54 -0.30 -4.37
CA ASP A 20 7.25 0.94 -5.10
C ASP A 20 6.42 1.89 -4.22
N LEU A 21 5.36 1.38 -3.59
CA LEU A 21 4.52 2.14 -2.67
C LEU A 21 5.33 2.74 -1.51
N ASP A 22 6.21 1.96 -0.87
CA ASP A 22 7.07 2.45 0.21
C ASP A 22 8.05 3.52 -0.26
N SER A 23 8.60 3.36 -1.46
CA SER A 23 9.55 4.30 -2.05
C SER A 23 8.88 5.66 -2.29
N ARG A 24 7.68 5.66 -2.89
CA ARG A 24 6.90 6.88 -3.12
C ARG A 24 6.53 7.59 -1.82
N LEU A 25 6.09 6.84 -0.80
CA LEU A 25 5.80 7.43 0.52
C LEU A 25 7.05 8.07 1.15
N LYS A 26 8.21 7.42 1.04
CA LYS A 26 9.47 8.00 1.52
C LYS A 26 9.86 9.25 0.74
N GLU A 27 9.69 9.26 -0.58
CA GLU A 27 9.97 10.43 -1.40
C GLU A 27 9.07 11.62 -1.06
N GLN A 28 7.78 11.36 -0.77
CA GLN A 28 6.78 12.41 -0.60
C GLN A 28 6.67 12.90 0.85
N VAL A 29 6.80 12.01 1.83
CA VAL A 29 6.58 12.33 3.25
C VAL A 29 7.68 11.81 4.19
N GLY A 30 8.73 11.18 3.65
CA GLY A 30 9.87 10.68 4.43
C GLY A 30 9.56 9.45 5.29
N LEU A 31 8.36 8.88 5.20
CA LEU A 31 7.89 7.78 6.05
C LEU A 31 7.54 6.55 5.22
N SER A 32 7.77 5.37 5.79
CA SER A 32 7.31 4.10 5.23
C SER A 32 5.84 3.85 5.54
N PHE A 33 5.17 2.99 4.78
CA PHE A 33 3.80 2.57 5.11
C PHE A 33 3.73 1.91 6.51
N ARG A 34 4.80 1.22 6.94
CA ARG A 34 4.88 0.66 8.30
C ARG A 34 4.97 1.73 9.37
N ALA A 35 5.76 2.78 9.14
CA ALA A 35 5.88 3.91 10.07
C ALA A 35 4.56 4.69 10.21
N LEU A 36 3.77 4.74 9.13
CA LEU A 36 2.41 5.29 9.14
C LEU A 36 1.39 4.36 9.84
N GLY A 37 1.77 3.14 10.24
CA GLY A 37 0.86 2.19 10.88
C GLY A 37 -0.12 1.52 9.90
N VAL A 38 0.21 1.47 8.61
CA VAL A 38 -0.61 0.76 7.60
C VAL A 38 -0.51 -0.74 7.84
N ASP A 39 -1.66 -1.39 7.98
CA ASP A 39 -1.74 -2.83 8.20
C ASP A 39 -1.28 -3.59 6.94
N PRO A 40 -0.32 -4.53 7.06
CA PRO A 40 0.20 -5.27 5.90
C PRO A 40 -0.85 -6.19 5.26
N ARG A 41 -1.86 -6.66 5.99
CA ARG A 41 -2.97 -7.45 5.41
C ARG A 41 -3.87 -6.57 4.55
N LEU A 42 -4.02 -5.29 4.90
CA LEU A 42 -4.76 -4.34 4.07
C LEU A 42 -4.02 -4.07 2.75
N LEU A 43 -2.70 -3.92 2.79
CA LEU A 43 -1.87 -3.78 1.58
C LEU A 43 -1.94 -5.03 0.71
N LEU A 44 -1.83 -6.21 1.32
CA LEU A 44 -1.93 -7.48 0.62
C LEU A 44 -3.29 -7.61 -0.06
N ARG A 45 -4.39 -7.36 0.66
CA ARG A 45 -5.73 -7.36 0.08
C ARG A 45 -5.86 -6.37 -1.08
N SER A 46 -5.36 -5.14 -0.92
CA SER A 46 -5.41 -4.12 -1.98
C SER A 46 -4.70 -4.59 -3.26
N TYR A 47 -3.54 -5.24 -3.12
CA TYR A 47 -2.83 -5.82 -4.24
C TYR A 47 -3.65 -6.90 -4.97
N TYR A 48 -4.23 -7.86 -4.24
CA TYR A 48 -5.03 -8.93 -4.84
C TYR A 48 -6.42 -8.48 -5.35
N ASP A 49 -6.96 -7.39 -4.80
CA ASP A 49 -8.14 -6.72 -5.32
C ASP A 49 -7.83 -5.89 -6.60
N GLY A 50 -6.56 -5.86 -7.04
CA GLY A 50 -6.14 -5.21 -8.29
C GLY A 50 -5.86 -3.71 -8.17
N CYS A 51 -5.66 -3.18 -6.96
CA CYS A 51 -5.32 -1.77 -6.78
C CYS A 51 -3.92 -1.45 -7.34
N SER A 52 -3.84 -0.34 -8.08
CA SER A 52 -2.55 0.24 -8.47
C SER A 52 -1.84 0.87 -7.26
N VAL A 53 -0.53 1.07 -7.38
CA VAL A 53 0.26 1.78 -6.36
C VAL A 53 -0.28 3.19 -6.13
N SER A 54 -0.60 3.94 -7.19
CA SER A 54 -1.16 5.29 -7.09
C SER A 54 -2.49 5.33 -6.34
N ALA A 55 -3.37 4.35 -6.58
CA ALA A 55 -4.64 4.27 -5.86
C ALA A 55 -4.42 3.98 -4.37
N ALA A 56 -3.53 3.06 -4.04
CA ALA A 56 -3.19 2.74 -2.65
C ALA A 56 -2.52 3.93 -1.93
N LEU A 57 -1.64 4.67 -2.61
CA LEU A 57 -1.04 5.90 -2.11
C LEU A 57 -2.10 6.96 -1.80
N SER A 58 -3.06 7.17 -2.70
CA SER A 58 -4.16 8.14 -2.50
C SER A 58 -5.04 7.78 -1.29
N VAL A 59 -5.30 6.48 -1.07
CA VAL A 59 -6.04 6.01 0.11
C VAL A 59 -5.25 6.24 1.40
N ILE A 60 -3.95 5.90 1.41
CA ILE A 60 -3.06 6.14 2.56
C ILE A 60 -2.97 7.64 2.84
N ALA A 61 -2.84 8.45 1.80
CA ALA A 61 -2.79 9.89 1.90
C ALA A 61 -4.01 10.48 2.60
N ALA A 62 -5.20 10.14 2.08
CA ALA A 62 -6.46 10.64 2.60
C ALA A 62 -6.66 10.23 4.06
N ARG A 63 -6.27 9.00 4.42
CA ARG A 63 -6.42 8.48 5.79
C ARG A 63 -5.48 9.14 6.79
N HIS A 64 -4.28 9.55 6.35
CA HIS A 64 -3.25 10.14 7.20
C HIS A 64 -3.16 11.66 7.09
N GLY A 65 -4.10 12.31 6.36
CA GLY A 65 -4.10 13.76 6.17
C GLY A 65 -2.89 14.27 5.41
N LEU A 66 -2.32 13.45 4.52
CA LEU A 66 -1.15 13.78 3.72
C LEU A 66 -1.61 14.46 2.43
N ASP A 67 -2.06 15.72 2.54
CA ASP A 67 -2.58 16.52 1.42
C ASP A 67 -1.59 16.63 0.24
N ALA A 68 -0.28 16.50 0.51
CA ALA A 68 0.79 16.50 -0.48
C ALA A 68 0.70 15.37 -1.53
N LEU A 69 -0.11 14.34 -1.29
CA LEU A 69 -0.24 13.15 -2.13
C LEU A 69 -1.49 13.18 -3.04
N ALA A 70 -2.43 14.10 -2.84
CA ALA A 70 -3.71 14.16 -3.55
C ALA A 70 -3.65 14.91 -4.90
N GLY A 71 -2.52 15.54 -5.23
CA GLY A 71 -2.39 16.47 -6.35
C GLY A 71 -1.31 16.15 -7.39
N ALA A 72 -0.80 14.91 -7.45
CA ALA A 72 0.22 14.49 -8.41
C ALA A 72 -0.34 13.60 -9.53
#